data_AF-A0A1F6EFW6-F1
#
_entry.id   AF-A0A1F6EFW6-F1
#
_cell.length_a   1.000
_cell.length_b   1.000
_cell.length_c   1.000
_cell.angle_alpha   90.00
_cell.angle_beta   90.00
_cell.angle_gamma   90.00
#
_symmetry.space_group_name_H-M   'P 1'
#
loop_
_entity.id
_entity.type
_entity.pdbx_description
1 polymer ?
#
loop_
_entity_poly.entity_id
_entity_poly.type
_entity_poly.pdbx_seq_one_letter_code
_entity_poly.pdbx_strand_id
1 'polypeptide(L)'
;MANRHLARSVVLQTLFEWDTTHASERDARTILARNVAEFGGNDVDQSFMERLLFGVIAKRNDIDLVIGKAAPEWPLERIAPIDRNILRLGLYELLFSDRVQVPAKVAINEAIELAKT
;
A
#
# COMPACT_ATOMS: atom_id res chain seq x y z
N MET A 1 -17.54 9.69 -7.41
CA MET A 1 -17.08 8.29 -7.37
C MET A 1 -15.71 8.38 -6.75
N ALA A 2 -15.55 7.92 -5.52
CA ALA A 2 -14.30 8.06 -4.81
C ALA A 2 -13.15 7.52 -5.68
N ASN A 3 -12.12 8.33 -5.89
CA ASN A 3 -11.02 7.99 -6.77
C ASN A 3 -10.14 6.95 -6.07
N ARG A 4 -10.45 5.66 -6.27
CA ARG A 4 -9.72 4.53 -5.65
C ARG A 4 -8.25 4.48 -6.08
N HIS A 5 -7.90 5.06 -7.22
CA HIS A 5 -6.51 5.20 -7.63
C HIS A 5 -5.80 6.23 -6.75
N LEU A 6 -6.38 7.44 -6.61
CA LEU A 6 -5.86 8.47 -5.71
C LEU A 6 -5.74 7.96 -4.26
N ALA A 7 -6.75 7.25 -3.77
CA ALA A 7 -6.72 6.65 -2.44
C ALA A 7 -5.51 5.71 -2.25
N ARG A 8 -5.18 4.89 -3.25
CA ARG A 8 -3.98 4.04 -3.23
C ARG A 8 -2.70 4.85 -3.29
N SER A 9 -2.65 5.91 -4.09
CA SER A 9 -1.50 6.81 -4.14
C SER A 9 -1.21 7.45 -2.78
N VAL A 10 -2.25 7.91 -2.07
CA VAL A 10 -2.12 8.45 -0.71
C VAL A 10 -1.65 7.38 0.28
N VAL A 11 -2.23 6.18 0.23
CA VAL A 11 -1.79 5.06 1.08
C VAL A 11 -0.33 4.68 0.80
N LEU A 12 0.09 4.67 -0.47
CA LEU A 12 1.48 4.41 -0.86
C LEU A 12 2.43 5.46 -0.27
N GLN A 13 2.09 6.74 -0.36
CA GLN A 13 2.87 7.81 0.27
C GLN A 13 2.99 7.62 1.78
N THR A 14 1.87 7.27 2.43
CA THR A 14 1.85 6.96 3.87
C THR A 14 2.71 5.76 4.23
N LEU A 15 2.64 4.67 3.46
CA LEU A 15 3.46 3.48 3.66
C LEU A 15 4.95 3.77 3.46
N PHE A 16 5.29 4.56 2.43
CA PHE A 16 6.67 4.97 2.18
C PHE A 16 7.24 5.77 3.35
N GLU A 17 6.50 6.77 3.84
CA GLU A 17 6.95 7.56 4.99
C GLU A 17 7.08 6.68 6.24
N TRP A 18 6.07 5.88 6.54
CA TRP A 18 6.07 4.98 7.70
C TRP A 18 7.26 4.00 7.68
N ASP A 19 7.55 3.41 6.52
CA ASP A 19 8.63 2.43 6.32
C ASP A 19 10.02 3.07 6.38
N THR A 20 10.19 4.27 5.84
CA THR A 20 11.49 4.97 5.81
C THR A 20 11.83 5.65 7.12
N THR A 21 10.83 6.18 7.83
CA THR A 21 11.01 6.82 9.13
C THR A 21 11.01 5.83 10.30
N HIS A 22 10.73 4.55 10.04
CA HIS A 22 10.58 3.50 11.05
C HIS A 22 9.55 3.89 12.13
N ALA A 23 8.48 4.55 11.70
CA ALA A 23 7.43 5.04 12.57
C ALA A 23 6.67 3.88 13.22
N SER A 24 6.09 4.14 14.40
CA SER A 24 5.28 3.11 15.07
C SER A 24 3.93 2.95 14.38
N GLU A 25 3.23 1.84 14.63
CA GLU A 25 1.85 1.67 14.12
C GLU A 25 0.89 2.76 14.64
N ARG A 26 1.17 3.30 15.83
CA ARG A 26 0.42 4.41 16.40
C ARG A 26 0.54 5.68 15.55
N ASP A 27 1.70 5.89 14.95
CA ASP A 27 1.97 7.06 14.12
C ASP A 27 1.35 6.94 12.73
N ALA A 28 1.15 5.71 12.22
CA ALA A 28 0.60 5.45 10.89
C ALA A 28 -0.73 6.17 10.63
N ARG A 29 -1.62 6.23 11.64
CA ARG A 29 -2.90 6.96 11.53
C ARG A 29 -2.68 8.47 11.38
N THR A 30 -1.75 9.03 12.13
CA THR A 30 -1.41 10.46 12.08
C THR A 30 -0.80 10.83 10.74
N ILE A 31 0.11 9.98 10.23
CA ILE A 31 0.72 10.15 8.91
C ILE A 31 -0.37 10.08 7.82
N LEU A 32 -1.27 9.10 7.90
CA LEU A 32 -2.38 8.99 6.95
C LEU A 32 -3.25 10.24 6.97
N ALA A 33 -3.68 10.70 8.15
CA ALA A 33 -4.53 11.88 8.26
C ALA A 33 -3.88 13.13 7.63
N ARG A 34 -2.57 13.32 7.83
CA ARG A 34 -1.82 14.41 7.22
C ARG A 34 -1.74 14.26 5.69
N ASN A 35 -1.43 13.08 5.19
CA ASN A 35 -1.33 12.84 3.74
C ASN A 35 -2.69 12.93 3.05
N VAL A 36 -3.79 12.52 3.71
CA VAL A 36 -5.15 12.72 3.22
C VAL A 36 -5.51 14.20 3.14
N ALA A 37 -5.14 15.00 4.14
CA ALA A 37 -5.38 16.44 4.11
C ALA A 37 -4.61 17.15 2.99
N GLU A 38 -3.38 16.71 2.70
CA GLU A 38 -2.54 17.31 1.66
C GLU A 38 -2.91 16.83 0.25
N PHE A 39 -3.21 15.53 0.08
CA PHE A 39 -3.29 14.88 -1.24
C PHE A 39 -4.64 14.21 -1.52
N GLY A 40 -5.54 14.07 -0.55
CA GLY A 40 -6.78 13.31 -0.68
C GLY A 40 -7.86 13.94 -1.57
N GLY A 41 -7.79 15.24 -1.87
CA GLY A 41 -8.86 15.90 -2.62
C GLY A 41 -10.24 15.82 -1.96
N ASN A 42 -11.31 16.03 -2.73
CA ASN A 42 -12.67 16.24 -2.18
C ASN A 42 -13.53 14.96 -2.04
N ASP A 43 -13.18 13.86 -2.70
CA ASP A 43 -13.98 12.61 -2.74
C ASP A 43 -13.09 11.40 -2.43
N VAL A 44 -12.57 11.35 -1.20
CA VAL A 44 -11.74 10.23 -0.70
C VAL A 44 -12.50 9.36 0.28
N ASP A 45 -12.46 8.05 0.03
CA ASP A 45 -12.94 7.04 0.96
C ASP A 45 -11.87 6.76 2.02
N GLN A 46 -11.90 7.54 3.11
CA GLN A 46 -10.97 7.37 4.22
C GLN A 46 -11.04 5.97 4.84
N SER A 47 -12.22 5.36 4.87
CA SER A 47 -12.39 4.01 5.39
C SER A 47 -11.63 2.98 4.54
N PHE A 48 -11.62 3.16 3.22
CA PHE A 48 -10.86 2.33 2.30
C PHE A 48 -9.35 2.50 2.49
N MET A 49 -8.88 3.73 2.64
CA MET A 49 -7.46 4.01 2.89
C MET A 49 -6.97 3.42 4.21
N GLU A 50 -7.73 3.56 5.29
CA GLU A 50 -7.41 2.95 6.58
C GLU A 50 -7.38 1.42 6.48
N ARG A 51 -8.35 0.79 5.79
CA ARG A 51 -8.35 -0.66 5.57
C ARG A 51 -7.11 -1.13 4.80
N LEU A 52 -6.68 -0.40 3.77
CA LEU A 52 -5.47 -0.72 3.02
C LEU A 52 -4.22 -0.58 3.89
N LEU A 53 -4.04 0.58 4.53
CA LEU A 53 -2.86 0.89 5.34
C LEU A 53 -2.66 -0.11 6.47
N PHE A 54 -3.68 -0.28 7.34
CA PHE A 54 -3.56 -1.16 8.50
C PHE A 54 -3.54 -2.63 8.09
N GLY A 55 -4.18 -2.98 6.98
CA GLY A 55 -4.10 -4.31 6.40
C GLY A 55 -2.69 -4.67 5.95
N VAL A 56 -2.03 -3.77 5.22
CA VAL A 56 -0.63 -3.94 4.81
C VAL A 56 0.30 -4.06 6.03
N ILE A 57 0.15 -3.17 7.02
CA ILE A 57 0.96 -3.20 8.25
C ILE A 57 0.78 -4.53 8.98
N ALA A 58 -0.47 -4.96 9.20
CA ALA A 58 -0.77 -6.20 9.92
C ALA A 58 -0.29 -7.46 9.18
N LYS A 59 -0.21 -7.41 7.84
CA LYS A 59 0.22 -8.53 6.99
C LYS A 59 1.64 -8.40 6.47
N ARG A 60 2.40 -7.39 6.93
CA ARG A 60 3.74 -7.07 6.39
C ARG A 60 4.67 -8.27 6.35
N ASN A 61 4.74 -9.04 7.44
CA ASN A 61 5.62 -10.21 7.50
C ASN A 61 5.23 -11.32 6.51
N ASP A 62 3.93 -11.60 6.36
CA ASP A 62 3.41 -12.58 5.40
C ASP A 62 3.72 -12.14 3.97
N ILE A 63 3.49 -10.85 3.69
CA ILE A 63 3.72 -10.22 2.38
C ILE A 63 5.22 -10.21 2.03
N ASP A 64 6.07 -9.79 2.95
CA ASP A 64 7.52 -9.73 2.76
C ASP A 64 8.10 -11.13 2.49
N LEU A 65 7.57 -12.17 3.15
CA LEU A 65 7.92 -13.55 2.85
C LEU A 65 7.53 -13.97 1.42
N VAL A 66 6.36 -13.54 0.93
CA VAL A 66 5.93 -13.81 -0.45
C VAL A 66 6.85 -13.10 -1.45
N ILE A 67 7.20 -11.84 -1.20
CA ILE A 67 8.14 -11.08 -2.04
C ILE A 67 9.48 -11.82 -2.11
N GLY A 68 10.05 -12.21 -0.95
CA GLY A 68 11.33 -12.90 -0.90
C GLY A 68 11.34 -14.26 -1.61
N LYS A 69 10.22 -15.01 -1.55
CA LYS A 69 10.06 -16.27 -2.30
C LYS A 69 9.92 -16.07 -3.79
N ALA A 70 9.28 -14.99 -4.22
CA ALA A 70 9.05 -14.69 -5.63
C ALA A 70 10.31 -14.10 -6.31
N ALA A 71 11.18 -13.44 -5.55
CA ALA A 71 12.42 -12.83 -6.04
C ALA A 71 13.65 -13.25 -5.21
N PRO A 72 14.07 -14.53 -5.28
CA PRO A 72 15.15 -15.06 -4.43
C PRO A 72 16.51 -14.40 -4.70
N GLU A 73 16.74 -13.89 -5.91
CA GLU A 73 17.97 -13.19 -6.29
C GLU A 73 17.95 -11.69 -5.91
N TRP A 74 16.80 -11.18 -5.45
CA TRP A 74 16.61 -9.77 -5.11
C TRP A 74 16.02 -9.61 -3.70
N PRO A 75 16.88 -9.60 -2.66
CA PRO A 75 16.43 -9.46 -1.27
C PRO A 75 15.69 -8.12 -1.07
N LEU A 76 14.74 -8.10 -0.12
CA LEU A 76 13.84 -6.97 0.10
C LEU A 76 14.58 -5.65 0.37
N GLU A 77 15.74 -5.72 1.02
CA GLU A 77 16.58 -4.57 1.36
C GLU A 77 17.20 -3.93 0.12
N ARG A 78 17.33 -4.69 -0.98
CA ARG A 78 17.81 -4.20 -2.29
C ARG A 78 16.69 -3.66 -3.18
N ILE A 79 15.43 -3.85 -2.81
CA ILE A 79 14.29 -3.24 -3.51
C ILE A 79 14.19 -1.79 -3.05
N ALA A 80 14.06 -0.86 -4.00
CA ALA A 80 13.84 0.55 -3.68
C ALA A 80 12.63 0.68 -2.73
N PRO A 81 12.68 1.54 -1.69
CA PRO A 81 11.59 1.59 -0.71
C PRO A 81 10.22 1.87 -1.33
N ILE A 82 10.16 2.66 -2.41
CA ILE A 82 8.90 2.91 -3.14
C ILE A 82 8.36 1.62 -3.78
N ASP A 83 9.18 0.91 -4.55
CA ASP A 83 8.80 -0.34 -5.22
C ASP A 83 8.40 -1.42 -4.21
N ARG A 84 9.13 -1.52 -3.09
CA ARG A 84 8.79 -2.45 -2.02
C ARG A 84 7.41 -2.16 -1.44
N ASN A 85 7.07 -0.89 -1.23
CA ASN A 85 5.75 -0.52 -0.72
C ASN A 85 4.63 -0.67 -1.76
N ILE A 86 4.92 -0.50 -3.05
CA ILE A 86 3.99 -0.84 -4.14
C ILE A 86 3.70 -2.35 -4.14
N LEU A 87 4.74 -3.18 -4.06
CA LEU A 87 4.59 -4.64 -3.98
C LEU A 87 3.79 -5.03 -2.74
N ARG A 88 4.06 -4.40 -1.59
CA ARG A 88 3.33 -4.68 -0.35
C ARG A 88 1.84 -4.35 -0.46
N LEU A 89 1.51 -3.18 -1.00
CA LEU A 89 0.13 -2.76 -1.21
C LEU A 89 -0.60 -3.67 -2.21
N GLY A 90 0.01 -3.94 -3.36
CA GLY A 90 -0.57 -4.79 -4.39
C GLY A 90 -0.77 -6.23 -3.93
N LEU A 91 0.20 -6.81 -3.20
CA LEU A 91 0.08 -8.15 -2.64
C LEU A 91 -0.95 -8.21 -1.51
N TYR A 92 -1.08 -7.16 -0.70
CA TYR A 92 -2.15 -7.09 0.29
C TYR A 92 -3.52 -7.21 -0.38
N GLU A 93 -3.76 -6.39 -1.41
CA GLU A 93 -5.01 -6.44 -2.16
C GLU A 93 -5.22 -7.77 -2.89
N LEU A 94 -4.16 -8.38 -3.42
CA LEU A 94 -4.26 -9.64 -4.15
C LEU A 94 -4.57 -10.84 -3.24
N LEU A 95 -4.00 -10.86 -2.04
CA LEU A 95 -3.99 -12.04 -1.16
C LEU A 95 -4.99 -11.96 -0.01
N PHE A 96 -5.31 -10.75 0.47
CA PHE A 96 -6.08 -10.56 1.70
C PHE A 96 -7.35 -9.72 1.55
N SER A 97 -7.51 -8.96 0.46
CA SER A 97 -8.77 -8.25 0.19
C SER A 97 -9.87 -9.17 -0.34
N ASP A 98 -11.13 -8.76 -0.15
CA ASP A 98 -12.29 -9.43 -0.73
C ASP A 98 -12.22 -9.38 -2.27
N ARG A 99 -12.14 -10.54 -2.90
CA ARG A 99 -12.04 -10.69 -4.37
C ARG A 99 -13.27 -10.18 -5.12
N VAL A 100 -14.42 -10.06 -4.46
CA VAL A 100 -15.61 -9.43 -5.02
C VAL A 100 -15.40 -7.91 -5.13
N GLN A 101 -14.69 -7.30 -4.18
CA GLN A 101 -14.43 -5.86 -4.15
C GLN A 101 -13.23 -5.45 -5.00
N VAL A 102 -12.17 -6.26 -5.00
CA VAL A 102 -10.95 -6.04 -5.76
C VAL A 102 -10.55 -7.34 -6.48
N PRO A 103 -10.99 -7.52 -7.74
CA PRO A 103 -10.55 -8.66 -8.54
C PRO A 103 -9.02 -8.68 -8.71
N ALA A 104 -8.43 -9.87 -8.78
CA ALA A 104 -6.97 -10.03 -8.89
C ALA A 104 -6.34 -9.20 -10.04
N LYS A 105 -7.02 -9.15 -11.20
CA LYS A 105 -6.57 -8.34 -12.35
C LYS A 105 -6.52 -6.86 -12.02
N VAL A 106 -7.47 -6.35 -11.23
CA VAL A 106 -7.50 -4.95 -10.81
C VAL A 106 -6.37 -4.66 -9.83
N ALA A 107 -6.17 -5.50 -8.80
CA ALA A 107 -5.06 -5.34 -7.85
C ALA A 107 -3.70 -5.27 -8.56
N ILE A 108 -3.46 -6.18 -9.50
CA ILE A 108 -2.22 -6.21 -10.30
C ILE A 108 -2.10 -4.95 -11.17
N ASN A 109 -3.17 -4.57 -11.88
CA ASN A 109 -3.14 -3.39 -12.74
C ASN A 109 -2.87 -2.11 -11.95
N GLU A 110 -3.53 -1.92 -10.80
CA GLU A 110 -3.34 -0.75 -9.95
C GLU A 110 -1.90 -0.68 -9.41
N ALA A 111 -1.31 -1.80 -9.00
CA ALA A 111 0.10 -1.83 -8.60
C ALA A 111 1.05 -1.43 -9.74
N ILE A 112 0.77 -1.86 -10.96
CA ILE A 112 1.55 -1.47 -12.16
C ILE A 112 1.40 0.02 -12.44
N GLU A 113 0.19 0.58 -12.37
CA GLU A 113 -0.02 2.01 -12.60
C GLU A 113 0.68 2.87 -11.54
N LEU A 114 0.66 2.44 -10.26
CA LEU A 114 1.43 3.12 -9.21
C LEU A 114 2.94 3.10 -9.48
N ALA A 115 3.47 2.03 -10.08
CA ALA A 115 4.90 1.93 -10.40
C ALA A 115 5.35 2.77 -11.61
N LYS A 116 4.40 3.25 -12.43
CA LYS A 116 4.70 4.13 -13.58
C LYS A 116 4.74 5.61 -13.21
N THR A 117 4.27 5.96 -12.01
CA THR A 117 4.10 7.34 -11.56
C THR A 117 5.38 7.86 -10.95
#